data_AF-A0AAV2MF64-F1
#
_entry.id   AF-A0AAV2MF64-F1
#
_cell.length_a   1.000
_cell.length_b   1.000
_cell.length_c   1.000
_cell.angle_alpha   90.00
_cell.angle_beta   90.00
_cell.angle_gamma   90.00
#
_symmetry.space_group_name_H-M   'P 1'
#
loop_
_entity.id
_entity.type
_entity.pdbx_description
1 polymer ?
#
loop_
_entity_poly.entity_id
_entity_poly.type
_entity_poly.pdbx_seq_one_letter_code
_entity_poly.pdbx_strand_id
1 'polypeptide(L)'
;MLSYKAREGSCHALEDYLRRLREDSALLKTHCYRAALENFIRDARPELRRAGIQTVKKSHLLPFTEYARLGLPRVGLPEDLALDPERVEAMLRLQGRVVVFYSLALLLAPVVESLVLLDRILFLQENGVSSRLVPLFDPNFSPRNFVLVALKQRP
;
A
#
# COMPACT_ATOMS: atom_id res chain seq x y z
N MET A 1 13.30 -5.00 15.43
CA MET A 1 11.83 -5.00 15.20
C MET A 1 11.54 -4.39 13.83
N LEU A 2 10.67 -4.98 13.01
CA LEU A 2 10.35 -4.46 11.68
C LEU A 2 9.66 -3.09 11.76
N SER A 3 10.05 -2.17 10.86
CA SER A 3 9.46 -0.84 10.79
C SER A 3 7.96 -0.90 10.52
N TYR A 4 7.21 0.12 10.93
CA TYR A 4 5.78 0.20 10.63
C TYR A 4 5.50 0.10 9.13
N LYS A 5 6.27 0.80 8.29
CA LYS A 5 6.10 0.77 6.82
C LYS A 5 6.29 -0.63 6.25
N ALA A 6 7.27 -1.38 6.74
CA ALA A 6 7.49 -2.75 6.31
C ALA A 6 6.27 -3.63 6.64
N ARG A 7 5.71 -3.50 7.84
CA ARG A 7 4.52 -4.24 8.28
C ARG A 7 3.24 -3.80 7.57
N GLU A 8 3.10 -2.52 7.25
CA GLU A 8 1.95 -2.00 6.49
C GLU A 8 1.94 -2.54 5.06
N GLY A 9 3.12 -2.65 4.44
CA GLY A 9 3.29 -3.20 3.10
C GLY A 9 3.40 -4.73 3.03
N SER A 10 3.27 -5.46 4.14
CA SER A 10 3.51 -6.91 4.18
C SER A 10 2.31 -7.75 3.70
N CYS A 11 1.39 -7.17 2.93
CA CYS A 11 0.17 -7.84 2.49
C CYS A 11 -0.28 -7.18 1.19
N HIS A 12 -0.06 -7.85 0.07
CA HIS A 12 -0.50 -7.35 -1.22
C HIS A 12 -0.89 -8.48 -2.18
N ALA A 13 -1.89 -8.21 -3.02
CA ALA A 13 -2.32 -9.12 -4.08
C ALA A 13 -1.36 -8.95 -5.27
N LEU A 14 -0.28 -9.72 -5.28
CA LEU A 14 0.74 -9.66 -6.32
C LEU A 14 0.12 -9.98 -7.69
N GLU A 15 -0.79 -10.96 -7.73
CA GLU A 15 -1.48 -11.47 -8.90
C GLU A 15 -2.25 -10.36 -9.64
N ASP A 16 -3.01 -9.56 -8.89
CA ASP A 16 -3.75 -8.42 -9.41
C ASP A 16 -2.86 -7.34 -9.98
N TYR A 17 -1.74 -7.06 -9.31
CA TYR A 17 -0.79 -6.07 -9.79
C TYR A 17 -0.02 -6.55 -11.03
N LEU A 18 0.39 -7.82 -11.07
CA LEU A 18 1.01 -8.45 -12.23
C LEU A 18 0.11 -8.38 -13.47
N ARG A 19 -1.19 -8.64 -13.30
CA ARG A 19 -2.17 -8.49 -14.38
C ARG A 19 -2.20 -7.06 -14.92
N ARG A 20 -2.27 -6.06 -14.03
CA ARG A 20 -2.23 -4.64 -14.41
C ARG A 20 -0.96 -4.26 -15.16
N LEU A 21 0.20 -4.80 -14.77
CA LEU A 21 1.46 -4.59 -15.47
C LEU A 21 1.45 -5.19 -16.88
N ARG A 22 0.94 -6.42 -17.04
CA ARG A 22 0.86 -7.10 -18.34
C ARG A 22 -0.10 -6.40 -19.30
N GLU A 23 -1.18 -5.84 -18.79
CA GLU A 23 -2.22 -5.16 -19.57
C GLU A 23 -1.92 -3.67 -19.81
N ASP A 24 -0.76 -3.16 -19.36
CA ASP A 24 -0.42 -1.73 -19.34
C ASP A 24 -1.58 -0.86 -18.80
N SER A 25 -2.16 -1.31 -17.68
CA SER A 25 -3.39 -0.74 -17.18
C SER A 25 -3.21 0.70 -16.73
N ALA A 26 -4.15 1.57 -17.14
CA ALA A 26 -4.24 2.95 -16.64
C ALA A 26 -4.33 3.04 -15.10
N LEU A 27 -4.68 1.96 -14.41
CA LEU A 27 -4.68 1.88 -12.95
C LEU A 27 -3.28 2.08 -12.33
N LEU A 28 -2.21 1.76 -13.05
CA LEU A 28 -0.82 1.89 -12.60
C LEU A 28 -0.47 3.35 -12.24
N LYS A 29 -1.06 4.33 -12.93
CA LYS A 29 -0.83 5.76 -12.65
C LYS A 29 -1.32 6.21 -11.29
N THR A 30 -2.22 5.45 -10.65
CA THR A 30 -2.77 5.79 -9.32
C THR A 30 -1.69 5.91 -8.26
N HIS A 31 -0.63 5.08 -8.31
CA HIS A 31 0.49 5.19 -7.36
C HIS A 31 1.29 6.47 -7.59
N CYS A 32 1.50 6.86 -8.85
CA CYS A 32 2.17 8.11 -9.20
C CYS A 32 1.35 9.32 -8.75
N TYR A 33 0.02 9.31 -8.99
CA TYR A 33 -0.88 10.37 -8.53
C TYR A 33 -0.87 10.52 -7.00
N ARG A 34 -0.91 9.39 -6.25
CA ARG A 34 -0.80 9.42 -4.79
C ARG A 34 0.52 10.03 -4.33
N ALA A 35 1.63 9.60 -4.92
CA ALA A 35 2.96 10.10 -4.58
C ALA A 35 3.10 11.60 -4.91
N ALA A 36 2.56 12.03 -6.05
CA ALA A 36 2.56 13.43 -6.45
C ALA A 36 1.76 14.30 -5.47
N LEU A 37 0.53 13.88 -5.14
CA LEU A 37 -0.33 14.56 -4.18
C LEU A 37 0.32 14.63 -2.78
N GLU A 38 0.97 13.55 -2.32
CA GLU A 38 1.63 13.54 -1.01
C GLU A 38 2.77 14.57 -0.90
N ASN A 39 3.47 14.89 -2.00
CA ASN A 39 4.48 15.95 -1.97
C ASN A 39 3.84 17.33 -1.72
N PHE A 40 2.78 17.68 -2.43
CA PHE A 40 2.07 18.95 -2.22
C PHE A 40 1.48 19.04 -0.81
N ILE A 41 0.92 17.94 -0.30
CA ILE A 41 0.41 17.88 1.07
C ILE A 41 1.53 18.12 2.08
N ARG A 42 2.71 17.51 1.87
CA ARG A 42 3.85 17.66 2.77
C ARG A 42 4.40 19.08 2.79
N ASP A 43 4.34 19.79 1.67
CA ASP A 43 4.75 21.20 1.60
C ASP A 43 3.75 22.10 2.32
N ALA A 44 2.45 21.85 2.14
CA ALA A 44 1.39 22.65 2.75
C ALA A 44 1.23 22.39 4.25
N ARG A 45 1.44 21.14 4.70
CA ARG A 45 1.31 20.70 6.09
C ARG A 45 2.38 19.65 6.45
N PRO A 46 3.61 20.09 6.77
CA PRO A 46 4.73 19.21 7.11
C PRO A 46 4.47 18.33 8.35
N GLU A 47 3.57 18.75 9.24
CA GLU A 47 3.15 18.05 10.44
C GLU A 47 2.28 16.80 10.13
N LEU A 48 1.63 16.75 8.97
CA LEU A 48 0.84 15.60 8.52
C LEU A 48 1.76 14.44 8.10
N ARG A 49 2.25 13.71 9.11
CA ARG A 49 2.98 12.47 8.90
C ARG A 49 1.99 11.38 8.47
N ARG A 50 2.03 11.01 7.18
CA ARG A 50 1.15 10.02 6.54
C ARG A 50 -0.29 10.53 6.47
N ALA A 51 -0.50 11.58 5.69
CA ALA A 51 -1.82 12.04 5.36
C ALA A 51 -2.64 10.85 4.84
N GLY A 52 -3.75 10.52 5.51
CA GLY A 52 -4.58 9.37 5.20
C GLY A 52 -5.34 9.56 3.90
N ILE A 53 -4.63 9.64 2.76
CA ILE A 53 -5.21 9.86 1.44
C ILE A 53 -6.05 8.63 1.11
N GLN A 54 -7.35 8.75 1.40
CA GLN A 54 -8.32 7.73 1.06
C GLN A 54 -8.39 7.55 -0.46
N THR A 55 -8.73 6.35 -0.90
CA THR A 55 -8.87 6.02 -2.31
C THR A 55 -9.86 6.95 -3.01
N VAL A 56 -9.41 7.64 -4.06
CA VAL A 56 -10.29 8.38 -4.96
C VAL A 56 -10.85 7.38 -5.97
N LYS A 57 -12.18 7.25 -6.01
CA LYS A 57 -12.85 6.30 -6.93
C LYS A 57 -12.52 6.69 -8.37
N LYS A 58 -12.24 5.69 -9.21
CA LYS A 58 -11.94 5.87 -10.64
C LYS A 58 -10.81 6.90 -10.90
N SER A 59 -9.83 7.00 -10.01
CA SER A 59 -8.66 7.89 -10.14
C SER A 59 -7.96 7.79 -11.49
N HIS A 60 -7.96 6.59 -12.09
CA HIS A 60 -7.36 6.33 -13.39
C HIS A 60 -8.10 6.99 -14.58
N LEU A 61 -9.33 7.46 -14.39
CA LEU A 61 -10.08 8.18 -15.41
C LEU A 61 -9.94 9.70 -15.28
N LEU A 62 -9.33 10.19 -14.20
CA LEU A 62 -9.24 11.60 -13.90
C LEU A 62 -7.90 12.19 -14.36
N PRO A 63 -7.88 13.47 -14.81
CA PRO A 63 -6.69 14.28 -14.79
C PRO A 63 -6.14 14.41 -13.36
N PHE A 64 -4.83 14.66 -13.22
CA PHE A 64 -4.21 14.79 -11.91
C PHE A 64 -4.79 15.95 -11.09
N THR A 65 -5.08 17.09 -11.73
CA THR A 65 -5.64 18.28 -11.07
C THR A 65 -6.99 17.98 -10.42
N GLU A 66 -7.87 17.25 -11.12
CA GLU A 66 -9.15 16.83 -10.57
C GLU A 66 -8.97 15.79 -9.45
N TYR A 67 -8.05 14.84 -9.63
CA TYR A 67 -7.68 13.89 -8.58
C TYR A 67 -7.21 14.59 -7.30
N ALA A 68 -6.38 15.62 -7.43
CA ALA A 68 -5.87 16.41 -6.31
C ALA A 68 -7.00 17.21 -5.64
N ARG A 69 -7.87 17.87 -6.42
CA ARG A 69 -9.05 18.59 -5.92
C ARG A 69 -9.95 17.72 -5.04
N LEU A 70 -10.13 16.45 -5.41
CA LEU A 70 -10.91 15.48 -4.63
C LEU A 70 -10.16 14.92 -3.40
N GLY A 71 -8.83 14.95 -3.42
CA GLY A 71 -7.97 14.39 -2.38
C GLY A 71 -7.61 15.38 -1.27
N LEU A 72 -7.39 16.65 -1.59
CA LEU A 72 -6.95 17.69 -0.67
C LEU A 72 -7.93 17.94 0.50
N PRO A 73 -9.26 18.04 0.29
CA PRO A 73 -10.20 18.24 1.39
C PRO A 73 -10.18 17.11 2.42
N ARG A 74 -9.83 15.88 2.01
CA ARG A 74 -9.79 14.70 2.90
C ARG A 74 -8.67 14.78 3.94
N VAL A 75 -7.71 15.66 3.73
CA VAL A 75 -6.58 15.90 4.64
C VAL A 75 -6.66 17.31 5.25
N GLY A 76 -7.80 17.97 5.13
CA GLY A 76 -8.05 19.31 5.66
C GLY A 76 -7.36 20.44 4.89
N LEU A 77 -7.02 20.21 3.63
CA LEU A 77 -6.44 21.21 2.73
C LEU A 77 -7.49 21.77 1.75
N PRO A 78 -7.33 23.03 1.32
CA PRO A 78 -8.24 23.64 0.34
C PRO A 78 -8.19 22.88 -1.00
N GLU A 79 -9.35 22.75 -1.66
CA GLU A 79 -9.47 22.02 -2.93
C GLU A 79 -8.81 22.76 -4.10
N ASP A 80 -8.67 24.08 -3.98
CA ASP A 80 -8.07 25.03 -4.92
C ASP A 80 -6.61 25.37 -4.56
N LEU A 81 -5.96 24.54 -3.74
CA LEU A 81 -4.53 24.69 -3.44
C LEU A 81 -3.74 24.84 -4.74
N ALA A 82 -2.92 25.88 -4.84
CA ALA A 82 -2.13 26.15 -6.03
C ALA A 82 -1.13 25.01 -6.27
N LEU A 83 -1.34 24.26 -7.36
CA LEU A 83 -0.45 23.21 -7.84
C LEU A 83 0.33 23.77 -9.02
N ASP A 84 1.64 23.93 -8.86
CA ASP A 84 2.53 24.35 -9.94
C ASP A 84 2.46 23.35 -11.12
N PRO A 85 1.98 23.76 -12.31
CA PRO A 85 1.82 22.86 -13.45
C PRO A 85 3.13 22.22 -13.92
N GLU A 86 4.24 22.95 -13.90
CA GLU A 86 5.54 22.42 -14.34
C GLU A 86 6.03 21.33 -13.39
N ARG A 87 5.89 21.57 -12.09
CA ARG A 87 6.21 20.59 -11.07
C ARG A 87 5.30 19.37 -11.16
N VAL A 88 4.00 19.55 -11.36
CA VAL A 88 3.06 18.44 -11.58
C VAL A 88 3.53 17.58 -12.76
N GLU A 89 3.81 18.20 -13.91
CA GLU A 89 4.25 17.48 -15.10
C GLU A 89 5.56 16.73 -14.85
N ALA A 90 6.55 17.39 -14.25
CA ALA A 90 7.84 16.78 -13.91
C ALA A 90 7.67 15.54 -13.00
N MET A 91 6.75 15.60 -12.04
CA MET A 91 6.45 14.47 -11.16
C MET A 91 5.73 13.33 -11.87
N LEU A 92 4.76 13.64 -12.74
CA LEU A 92 4.03 12.62 -13.50
C LEU A 92 4.93 11.89 -14.51
N ARG A 93 5.96 12.54 -15.06
CA ARG A 93 7.00 11.90 -15.88
C ARG A 93 7.78 10.81 -15.14
N LEU A 94 7.76 10.81 -13.80
CA LEU A 94 8.39 9.77 -12.97
C LEU A 94 7.52 8.51 -12.80
N GLN A 95 6.33 8.44 -13.42
CA GLN A 95 5.42 7.31 -13.30
C GLN A 95 6.09 5.95 -13.46
N GLY A 96 6.94 5.78 -14.48
CA GLY A 96 7.66 4.52 -14.70
C GLY A 96 8.56 4.13 -13.52
N ARG A 97 9.25 5.10 -12.90
CA ARG A 97 10.06 4.85 -11.70
C ARG A 97 9.21 4.47 -10.49
N VAL A 98 8.03 5.09 -10.35
CA VAL A 98 7.07 4.74 -9.28
C VAL A 98 6.56 3.30 -9.46
N VAL A 99 6.27 2.89 -10.70
CA VAL A 99 5.86 1.51 -11.02
C VAL A 99 6.97 0.52 -10.67
N VAL A 100 8.22 0.80 -11.04
CA VAL A 100 9.38 -0.05 -10.69
C VAL A 100 9.54 -0.15 -9.17
N PHE A 101 9.53 0.99 -8.48
CA PHE A 101 9.65 1.03 -7.02
C PHE A 101 8.55 0.21 -6.34
N TYR A 102 7.30 0.40 -6.75
CA TYR A 102 6.18 -0.32 -6.17
C TYR A 102 6.23 -1.82 -6.49
N SER A 103 6.69 -2.21 -7.68
CA SER A 103 6.93 -3.61 -8.03
C SER A 103 7.97 -4.26 -7.10
N LEU A 104 9.08 -3.58 -6.82
CA LEU A 104 10.08 -4.06 -5.86
C LEU A 104 9.51 -4.20 -4.45
N ALA A 105 8.70 -3.24 -4.01
CA ALA A 105 8.03 -3.33 -2.71
C ALA A 105 7.09 -4.54 -2.63
N LEU A 106 6.33 -4.81 -3.70
CA LEU A 106 5.44 -5.96 -3.79
C LEU A 106 6.20 -7.30 -3.80
N LEU A 107 7.36 -7.36 -4.45
CA LEU A 107 8.21 -8.56 -4.42
C LEU A 107 8.73 -8.88 -3.01
N LEU A 108 8.97 -7.86 -2.20
CA LEU A 108 9.45 -8.03 -0.82
C LEU A 108 8.31 -8.27 0.19
N ALA A 109 7.07 -7.92 -0.16
CA ALA A 109 5.93 -8.02 0.75
C ALA A 109 5.73 -9.45 1.33
N PRO A 110 5.76 -10.54 0.54
CA PRO A 110 5.60 -11.91 1.07
C PRO A 110 6.73 -12.33 2.01
N VAL A 111 7.95 -11.80 1.81
CA VAL A 111 9.09 -12.07 2.70
C VAL A 111 8.82 -11.44 4.06
N VAL A 112 8.37 -10.19 4.09
CA VAL A 112 8.02 -9.50 5.34
C VAL A 112 6.84 -10.19 6.02
N GLU A 113 5.82 -10.61 5.27
CA GLU A 113 4.68 -11.37 5.79
C GLU A 113 5.13 -12.66 6.47
N SER A 114 5.95 -13.45 5.77
CA SER A 114 6.48 -14.73 6.27
C SER A 114 7.28 -14.53 7.55
N LEU A 115 8.16 -13.52 7.61
CA LEU A 115 8.93 -13.22 8.81
C LEU A 115 8.04 -12.88 10.01
N VAL A 116 6.98 -12.08 9.80
CA VAL A 116 6.02 -11.74 10.86
C VAL A 116 5.26 -12.99 11.32
N LEU A 117 4.77 -13.81 10.39
CA LEU A 117 4.02 -15.02 10.72
C LEU A 117 4.88 -16.06 11.45
N LEU A 118 6.13 -16.23 11.02
CA LEU A 118 7.11 -17.12 11.65
C LEU A 118 7.47 -16.65 13.07
N ASP A 119 7.71 -15.36 13.27
CA ASP A 119 7.92 -14.77 14.61
C ASP A 119 6.76 -15.09 15.56
N ARG A 120 5.51 -14.96 15.08
CA ARG A 120 4.32 -15.20 15.92
C ARG A 120 4.10 -16.68 16.25
N ILE A 121 4.31 -17.59 15.30
CA ILE A 121 4.15 -19.03 15.55
C ILE A 121 5.25 -19.56 16.47
N LEU A 122 6.50 -19.14 16.26
CA LEU A 122 7.63 -19.54 17.13
C LEU A 122 7.37 -19.12 18.57
N PHE A 123 6.96 -17.86 18.79
CA PHE A 123 6.59 -17.37 20.12
C PHE A 123 5.53 -18.27 20.81
N LEU A 124 4.49 -18.71 20.08
CA LEU A 124 3.46 -19.57 20.65
C LEU A 124 3.98 -20.97 20.98
N GLN A 125 4.78 -21.54 20.08
CA GLN A 125 5.37 -22.87 20.26
C GLN A 125 6.34 -22.91 21.46
N GLU A 126 7.17 -21.87 21.61
CA GLU A 126 8.07 -21.70 22.76
C GLU A 126 7.31 -21.61 24.09
N ASN A 127 6.07 -21.12 24.08
CA ASN A 127 5.18 -21.05 25.25
C ASN A 127 4.30 -22.31 25.41
N GLY A 128 4.63 -23.41 24.73
CA GLY A 128 3.90 -24.69 24.83
C GLY A 128 2.51 -24.68 24.17
N VAL A 129 2.19 -23.67 23.36
CA VAL A 129 0.91 -23.58 22.66
C VAL A 129 1.02 -24.27 21.30
N SER A 130 0.25 -25.35 21.13
CA SER A 130 0.14 -26.03 19.83
C SER A 130 -0.44 -25.06 18.80
N SER A 131 0.36 -24.74 17.78
CA SER A 131 0.02 -23.73 16.78
C SER A 131 0.55 -24.09 15.39
N ARG A 132 -0.17 -23.62 14.36
CA ARG A 132 0.12 -23.86 12.95
C ARG A 132 -0.31 -22.68 12.07
N LEU A 133 0.38 -22.49 10.95
CA LEU A 133 -0.04 -21.59 9.88
C LEU A 133 -0.76 -22.39 8.81
N VAL A 134 -1.94 -21.92 8.38
CA VAL A 134 -2.78 -22.59 7.38
C VAL A 134 -3.10 -21.59 6.26
N PRO A 135 -2.81 -21.90 4.98
CA PRO A 135 -3.23 -21.07 3.85
C PRO A 135 -4.73 -21.29 3.59
N LEU A 136 -5.59 -20.65 4.39
CA LEU A 136 -7.03 -20.89 4.37
C LEU A 136 -7.74 -20.12 3.25
N PHE A 137 -7.23 -18.96 2.88
CA PHE A 137 -7.89 -18.10 1.89
C PHE A 137 -7.23 -18.20 0.52
N ASP A 138 -8.06 -18.09 -0.52
CA ASP A 138 -7.58 -17.94 -1.89
C ASP A 138 -6.91 -16.55 -2.03
N PRO A 139 -5.64 -16.49 -2.49
CA PRO A 139 -4.89 -15.24 -2.61
C PRO A 139 -5.55 -14.23 -3.57
N ASN A 140 -6.37 -14.68 -4.52
CA ASN A 140 -7.10 -13.80 -5.43
C ASN A 140 -8.21 -13.01 -4.72
N PHE A 141 -8.77 -13.56 -3.63
CA PHE A 141 -9.82 -12.91 -2.85
C PHE A 141 -9.27 -12.20 -1.61
N SER A 142 -8.25 -12.78 -0.97
CA SER A 142 -7.58 -12.19 0.18
C SER A 142 -6.07 -12.30 0.02
N PRO A 143 -5.36 -11.18 -0.15
CA PRO A 143 -3.89 -11.20 -0.18
C PRO A 143 -3.28 -11.67 1.15
N ARG A 144 -4.06 -11.69 2.24
CA ARG A 144 -3.71 -12.37 3.49
C ARG A 144 -4.25 -13.80 3.42
N ASN A 145 -3.46 -14.70 2.87
CA ASN A 145 -3.88 -16.08 2.65
C ASN A 145 -3.64 -16.99 3.87
N PHE A 146 -2.69 -16.64 4.74
CA PHE A 146 -2.36 -17.43 5.93
C PHE A 146 -3.17 -17.06 7.17
N VAL A 147 -3.58 -18.09 7.91
CA VAL A 147 -4.20 -18.00 9.23
C VAL A 147 -3.32 -18.69 10.25
N LEU A 148 -3.00 -17.98 11.34
CA LEU A 148 -2.39 -18.58 12.52
C LEU A 148 -3.49 -19.20 13.37
N VAL A 149 -3.42 -20.51 13.56
CA VAL A 149 -4.33 -21.28 14.42
C VAL A 149 -3.56 -21.73 15.65
N ALA A 150 -4.08 -21.41 16.83
CA ALA A 150 -3.54 -21.83 18.11
C ALA A 150 -4.60 -22.59 18.90
N LEU A 151 -4.25 -23.75 19.45
CA LEU A 151 -5.14 -24.56 20.27
C LEU A 151 -4.80 -24.32 21.75
N LYS A 152 -5.74 -23.69 22.46
CA LYS A 152 -5.66 -23.60 23.91
C LYS A 152 -5.94 -24.99 24.50
N GLN A 153 -5.00 -25.53 25.25
CA GLN A 153 -5.26 -26.76 26.00
C GLN A 153 -6.31 -26.48 27.07
N ARG A 154 -7.31 -27.35 27.20
CA ARG A 154 -8.26 -27.28 28.31
C ARG A 154 -7.50 -27.57 29.60
N PRO A 155 -7.75 -26.81 30.68
CA PRO A 155 -7.17 -27.11 31.99
C PRO A 155 -7.59 -28.49 32.49
#